data_AF-A0A7C2ICE8-F1
#
_entry.id   AF-A0A7C2ICE8-F1
#
_cell.length_a   1.000
_cell.length_b   1.000
_cell.length_c   1.000
_cell.angle_alpha   90.00
_cell.angle_beta   90.00
_cell.angle_gamma   90.00
#
_symmetry.space_group_name_H-M   'P 1'
#
loop_
_entity.id
_entity.type
_entity.pdbx_description
1 polymer ?
#
loop_
_entity_poly.entity_id
_entity_poly.type
_entity_poly.pdbx_seq_one_letter_code
_entity_poly.pdbx_strand_id
1 'polypeptide(L)'
;MAEEGIPFAVIGALALRQNGFVRATEDIDILTTPEGLEKIHATLVGRGLDPRGVGLRKRLRETEHEVNIDVMTSGEHAGSDDSPIVYPPLDSDAFVDRYRWGPLPHHGDLG
;
A
#
# COMPACT_ATOMS: atom_id res chain seq x y z
N MET A 1 1.15 8.46 3.29
CA MET A 1 1.06 7.18 4.05
C MET A 1 2.23 7.01 5.01
N ALA A 2 3.47 6.98 4.52
CA ALA A 2 4.66 6.85 5.40
C ALA A 2 4.76 7.99 6.43
N GLU A 3 4.59 9.24 5.99
CA GLU A 3 4.61 10.43 6.85
C GLU A 3 3.52 10.42 7.92
N GLU A 4 2.35 9.86 7.58
CA GLU A 4 1.24 9.67 8.51
C GLU A 4 1.49 8.49 9.47
N GLY A 5 2.60 7.76 9.36
CA GLY A 5 2.85 6.55 10.16
C GLY A 5 1.81 5.46 9.90
N ILE A 6 1.44 5.26 8.63
CA ILE A 6 0.57 4.18 8.18
C ILE A 6 1.45 3.09 7.57
N PRO A 7 1.56 1.90 8.18
CA PRO A 7 2.29 0.78 7.59
C PRO A 7 1.64 0.32 6.29
N PHE A 8 2.43 0.15 5.23
CA PHE A 8 1.95 -0.37 3.96
C PHE A 8 3.06 -1.11 3.21
N ALA A 9 2.66 -1.95 2.26
CA ALA A 9 3.54 -2.55 1.27
C ALA A 9 3.00 -2.27 -0.13
N VAL A 10 3.88 -1.96 -1.09
CA VAL A 10 3.52 -1.92 -2.51
C VAL A 10 3.49 -3.34 -3.03
N ILE A 11 2.40 -3.73 -3.70
CA ILE A 11 2.22 -5.07 -4.24
C ILE A 11 1.96 -5.01 -5.76
N GLY A 12 1.60 -6.14 -6.36
CA GLY A 12 1.19 -6.20 -7.76
C GLY A 12 2.32 -5.91 -8.75
N ALA A 13 1.95 -5.37 -9.92
CA ALA A 13 2.88 -5.19 -11.03
C ALA A 13 4.01 -4.19 -10.73
N LEU A 14 3.76 -3.18 -9.89
CA LEU A 14 4.79 -2.21 -9.52
C LEU A 14 5.88 -2.85 -8.66
N ALA A 15 5.53 -3.80 -7.78
CA ALA A 15 6.51 -4.55 -6.99
C ALA A 15 7.45 -5.42 -7.86
N LEU A 16 6.97 -5.90 -9.02
CA LEU A 16 7.78 -6.71 -9.93
C LEU A 16 8.88 -5.91 -10.63
N ARG A 17 8.79 -4.58 -10.70
CA ARG A 17 9.85 -3.75 -11.31
C ARG A 17 11.19 -3.93 -10.60
N GLN A 18 11.18 -4.15 -9.29
CA GLN A 18 12.39 -4.39 -8.50
C GLN A 18 13.12 -5.68 -8.90
N ASN A 19 12.41 -6.62 -9.55
CA ASN A 19 12.93 -7.87 -10.06
C ASN A 19 13.23 -7.83 -11.57
N GLY A 20 13.29 -6.62 -12.16
CA GLY A 20 13.61 -6.43 -13.59
C GLY A 20 12.43 -6.64 -14.56
N PHE A 21 11.22 -6.89 -14.04
CA PHE A 21 10.02 -7.05 -14.86
C PHE A 21 9.30 -5.69 -15.00
N VAL A 22 9.38 -5.08 -16.18
CA VAL A 22 8.64 -3.85 -16.49
C VAL A 22 7.31 -4.21 -17.16
N ARG A 23 6.23 -4.18 -16.38
CA ARG A 23 4.89 -3.94 -16.95
C ARG A 23 4.57 -2.47 -16.82
N ALA A 24 4.07 -1.86 -17.90
CA ALA A 24 3.34 -0.62 -17.77
C ALA A 24 2.11 -0.92 -16.91
N THR A 25 2.00 -0.26 -15.76
CA THR A 25 0.78 -0.26 -14.96
C THR A 25 0.35 1.19 -14.76
N GLU A 26 -0.97 1.41 -14.88
CA GLU A 26 -1.63 2.71 -14.70
C GLU A 26 -2.15 2.89 -13.26
N ASP A 27 -1.98 1.87 -12.41
CA ASP A 27 -2.41 1.85 -11.01
C ASP A 27 -1.29 1.34 -10.07
N ILE A 28 -1.46 1.68 -8.79
CA ILE A 28 -0.63 1.25 -7.68
C ILE A 28 -1.47 0.39 -6.75
N ASP A 29 -1.04 -0.84 -6.55
CA ASP A 29 -1.61 -1.73 -5.54
C ASP A 29 -0.85 -1.59 -4.22
N ILE A 30 -1.57 -1.38 -3.12
CA ILE A 30 -0.98 -1.37 -1.77
C ILE A 30 -1.68 -2.35 -0.83
N LEU A 31 -0.92 -2.97 0.05
CA LEU A 31 -1.43 -3.72 1.19
C LEU A 31 -1.23 -2.90 2.48
N THR A 32 -2.25 -2.84 3.33
CA THR A 32 -2.16 -2.28 4.69
C THR A 32 -2.97 -3.14 5.68
N THR A 33 -3.12 -2.71 6.94
CA THR A 33 -4.03 -3.34 7.91
C THR A 33 -5.42 -2.69 7.84
N PRO A 34 -6.48 -3.32 8.40
CA PRO A 34 -7.78 -2.66 8.53
C PRO A 34 -7.71 -1.30 9.24
N GLU A 35 -6.90 -1.17 10.29
CA GLU A 35 -6.68 0.09 11.01
C GLU A 35 -5.93 1.11 10.13
N GLY A 36 -4.99 0.63 9.32
CA GLY A 36 -4.30 1.45 8.33
C GLY A 36 -5.26 2.04 7.30
N LEU A 37 -6.23 1.25 6.80
CA LEU A 37 -7.28 1.73 5.91
C LEU A 37 -8.14 2.81 6.58
N GLU A 38 -8.55 2.62 7.83
CA GLU A 38 -9.28 3.66 8.57
C GLU A 38 -8.46 4.95 8.70
N LYS A 39 -7.16 4.82 8.99
CA LYS A 39 -6.26 5.98 9.10
C LYS A 39 -6.06 6.69 7.76
N ILE A 40 -5.98 5.96 6.64
CA ILE A 40 -5.95 6.56 5.29
C ILE A 40 -7.17 7.45 5.08
N HIS A 41 -8.36 6.95 5.40
CA HIS A 41 -9.61 7.72 5.25
C HIS A 41 -9.66 8.93 6.18
N ALA A 42 -9.20 8.78 7.42
CA ALA A 42 -9.22 9.87 8.39
C ALA A 42 -8.22 11.01 8.07
N THR A 43 -7.11 10.70 7.41
CA THR A 43 -5.96 11.62 7.29
C THR A 43 -5.66 12.08 5.87
N LEU A 44 -5.88 11.23 4.86
CA LEU A 44 -5.44 11.47 3.48
C LEU A 44 -6.60 11.69 2.51
N VAL A 45 -7.79 11.15 2.80
CA VAL A 45 -8.95 11.39 1.94
C VAL A 45 -9.38 12.85 2.05
N GLY A 46 -9.54 13.53 0.90
CA GLY A 46 -9.71 14.97 0.80
C GLY A 46 -8.43 15.79 1.02
N ARG A 47 -7.27 15.13 1.16
CA ARG A 47 -5.92 15.74 1.33
C ARG A 47 -4.89 15.07 0.43
N GLY A 48 -5.25 14.87 -0.83
CA GLY A 48 -4.38 14.24 -1.83
C GLY A 48 -4.89 12.87 -2.30
N LEU A 49 -5.83 12.26 -1.59
CA LEU A 49 -6.53 11.05 -2.04
C LEU A 49 -8.04 11.29 -2.13
N ASP A 50 -8.68 10.74 -3.16
CA ASP A 50 -10.14 10.72 -3.29
C ASP A 50 -10.65 9.32 -3.67
N PRO A 51 -11.86 8.92 -3.20
CA PRO A 51 -12.50 7.70 -3.69
C PRO A 51 -12.82 7.78 -5.18
N ARG A 52 -12.57 6.68 -5.91
CA ARG A 52 -12.90 6.56 -7.35
C ARG A 52 -14.40 6.42 -7.62
N GLY A 53 -15.21 6.31 -6.58
CA GLY A 53 -16.66 6.22 -6.66
C GLY A 53 -17.34 6.20 -5.29
N VAL A 54 -18.64 6.47 -5.28
CA VAL A 54 -19.43 6.53 -4.04
C VAL A 54 -19.37 5.20 -3.31
N GLY A 55 -18.96 5.23 -2.03
CA GLY A 55 -18.84 4.05 -1.18
C GLY A 55 -17.59 3.19 -1.42
N LEU A 56 -16.77 3.49 -2.43
CA LEU A 56 -15.58 2.70 -2.75
C LEU A 56 -14.40 3.07 -1.85
N ARG A 57 -14.37 2.53 -0.63
CA ARG A 57 -13.31 2.84 0.35
C ARG A 57 -11.92 2.36 -0.05
N LYS A 58 -11.82 1.29 -0.83
CA LYS A 58 -10.53 0.66 -1.21
C LYS A 58 -10.05 1.03 -2.60
N ARG A 59 -10.82 1.81 -3.35
CA ARG A 59 -10.47 2.26 -4.70
C ARG A 59 -10.29 3.76 -4.65
N LEU A 60 -9.05 4.20 -4.52
CA LEU A 60 -8.66 5.59 -4.33
C LEU A 60 -7.95 6.14 -5.58
N ARG A 61 -7.81 7.45 -5.63
CA ARG A 61 -7.09 8.21 -6.65
C ARG A 61 -6.20 9.20 -5.94
N GLU A 62 -4.91 9.19 -6.23
CA GLU A 62 -4.02 10.30 -5.90
C GLU A 62 -4.33 11.46 -6.84
N THR A 63 -4.57 12.65 -6.26
CA THR A 63 -5.20 13.77 -6.97
C THR A 63 -4.25 14.63 -7.80
N GLU A 64 -2.95 14.64 -7.50
CA GLU A 64 -1.96 15.46 -8.20
C GLU A 64 -1.57 14.84 -9.55
N HIS A 65 -1.29 13.55 -9.58
CA HIS A 65 -0.82 12.81 -10.75
C HIS A 65 -1.91 11.93 -11.38
N GLU A 66 -3.11 11.99 -10.81
CA GLU A 66 -4.27 11.19 -11.22
C GLU A 66 -3.99 9.67 -11.19
N VAL A 67 -3.15 9.20 -10.27
CA VAL A 67 -2.77 7.79 -10.18
C VAL A 67 -3.83 7.00 -9.41
N ASN A 68 -4.31 5.91 -10.02
CA ASN A 68 -5.20 4.96 -9.35
C ASN A 68 -4.47 4.24 -8.22
N ILE A 69 -5.11 4.10 -7.07
CA ILE A 69 -4.59 3.31 -5.94
C ILE A 69 -5.66 2.31 -5.52
N ASP A 70 -5.31 1.02 -5.56
CA ASP A 70 -6.12 -0.04 -4.98
C ASP A 70 -5.54 -0.52 -3.65
N VAL A 71 -6.40 -0.55 -2.63
CA VAL A 71 -6.01 -0.82 -1.24
C VAL A 71 -6.54 -2.18 -0.82
N MET A 72 -5.62 -3.06 -0.46
CA MET A 72 -5.87 -4.39 0.06
C MET A 72 -5.65 -4.34 1.58
N THR A 73 -6.38 -5.17 2.33
CA THR A 73 -6.11 -5.30 3.77
C THR A 73 -5.67 -6.71 4.14
N SER A 74 -4.70 -6.81 5.05
CA SER A 74 -4.17 -8.08 5.53
C SER A 74 -5.29 -8.93 6.14
N GLY A 75 -5.29 -10.23 5.85
CA GLY A 75 -6.32 -11.17 6.29
C GLY A 75 -7.48 -11.33 5.31
N GLU A 76 -7.58 -10.51 4.26
CA GLU A 76 -8.59 -10.67 3.23
C GLU A 76 -8.17 -11.66 2.14
N HIS A 77 -9.17 -12.28 1.52
CA HIS A 77 -8.97 -13.20 0.42
C HIS A 77 -8.69 -12.45 -0.89
N ALA A 78 -7.70 -12.91 -1.65
CA ALA A 78 -7.24 -12.23 -2.86
C ALA A 78 -8.19 -12.49 -4.03
N GLY A 79 -8.71 -11.42 -4.63
CA GLY A 79 -9.57 -11.45 -5.82
C GLY A 79 -11.04 -11.75 -5.54
N SER A 80 -11.33 -12.76 -4.72
CA SER A 80 -12.68 -13.09 -4.25
C SER A 80 -12.64 -13.73 -2.87
N ASP A 81 -13.77 -13.70 -2.16
CA ASP A 81 -13.93 -14.32 -0.83
C ASP A 81 -13.66 -15.84 -0.83
N ASP A 82 -13.87 -16.51 -1.97
CA ASP A 82 -13.63 -17.96 -2.14
C ASP A 82 -12.16 -18.31 -2.45
N SER A 83 -11.30 -17.31 -2.65
CA SER A 83 -9.89 -17.55 -3.01
C SER A 83 -9.14 -18.25 -1.88
N PRO A 84 -8.30 -19.28 -2.13
CA PRO A 84 -7.51 -19.90 -1.07
C PRO A 84 -6.33 -19.01 -0.63
N ILE A 85 -6.07 -17.90 -1.33
CA ILE A 85 -4.95 -17.00 -1.07
C ILE A 85 -5.44 -15.86 -0.18
N VAL A 86 -4.79 -15.70 0.97
CA VAL A 86 -5.07 -14.64 1.94
C VAL A 86 -3.91 -13.66 1.94
N TYR A 87 -4.20 -12.35 1.94
CA TYR A 87 -3.15 -11.35 2.05
C TYR A 87 -2.45 -11.47 3.39
N PRO A 88 -1.11 -11.63 3.40
CA PRO A 88 -0.39 -11.91 4.62
C PRO A 88 -0.31 -10.68 5.54
N PRO A 89 0.05 -10.88 6.82
CA PRO A 89 0.45 -9.78 7.70
C PRO A 89 1.59 -8.94 7.10
N LEU A 90 1.61 -7.62 7.37
CA LEU A 90 2.63 -6.71 6.82
C LEU A 90 4.06 -6.99 7.31
N ASP A 91 4.22 -7.76 8.38
CA ASP A 91 5.50 -8.23 8.91
C ASP A 91 5.94 -9.60 8.36
N SER A 92 5.16 -10.19 7.45
CA SER A 92 5.51 -11.42 6.75
C SER A 92 6.71 -11.23 5.82
N ASP A 93 7.50 -12.30 5.65
CA ASP A 93 8.63 -12.37 4.72
C ASP A 93 8.21 -12.44 3.24
N ALA A 94 6.90 -12.47 2.97
CA ALA A 94 6.36 -12.39 1.62
C ALA A 94 6.61 -11.04 0.91
N PHE A 95 7.01 -9.99 1.65
CA PHE A 95 7.29 -8.67 1.10
C PHE A 95 8.79 -8.43 0.91
N VAL A 96 9.18 -8.12 -0.33
CA VAL A 96 10.58 -7.83 -0.70
C VAL A 96 10.99 -6.41 -0.27
N ASP A 97 10.06 -5.46 -0.24
CA ASP A 97 10.30 -4.08 0.22
C ASP A 97 9.21 -3.63 1.19
N ARG A 98 9.57 -3.56 2.48
CA ARG A 98 8.70 -3.05 3.55
C ARG A 98 9.05 -1.59 3.81
N TYR A 99 8.13 -0.68 3.52
CA TYR A 99 8.27 0.71 3.93
C TYR A 99 7.84 0.85 5.41
N ARG A 100 8.79 0.68 6.33
CA ARG A 100 8.63 1.05 7.75
C ARG A 100 9.45 2.30 8.05
N TRP A 101 8.80 3.35 8.54
CA TRP A 101 9.53 4.48 9.10
C TRP A 101 10.00 4.14 10.53
N GLY A 102 11.32 4.10 10.71
CA GLY A 102 12.02 4.39 11.95
C GLY A 102 12.97 5.57 11.71
N PRO A 103 13.55 6.20 12.75
CA PRO A 103 14.57 7.23 12.53
C PRO A 103 15.67 6.64 11.63
N LEU A 104 16.02 7.36 10.56
CA LEU A 104 17.15 7.02 9.71
C LEU A 104 18.36 6.71 10.61
N PRO A 105 19.10 5.61 10.42
CA PRO A 105 20.39 5.48 11.08
C PRO A 105 21.22 6.69 10.66
N HIS A 106 21.62 7.49 11.64
CA HIS A 106 22.59 8.54 11.41
C HIS A 106 23.85 7.88 10.84
N HIS A 107 24.30 8.38 9.70
CA HIS A 107 25.56 8.00 9.08
C HIS A 107 26.69 8.45 10.04
N GLY A 108 27.01 7.62 11.03
CA GLY A 108 27.89 8.01 12.14
C GLY A 108 28.43 6.86 12.99
N ASP A 109 27.73 5.72 13.08
CA ASP A 109 28.16 4.60 13.94
C ASP A 109 28.60 3.38 13.13
N LEU A 110 29.70 3.53 12.40
CA LEU A 110 30.63 2.44 12.08
C LEU A 110 32.04 2.97 12.34
N GLY A 111 32.43 2.93 13.62
CA GLY A 111 33.81 3.04 14.09
C GLY A 111 34.23 1.74 14.77
#